data_AF-A0A2W4P5M1-F1
#
_entry.id   AF-A0A2W4P5M1-F1
#
_cell.length_a   1.000
_cell.length_b   1.000
_cell.length_c   1.000
_cell.angle_alpha   90.00
_cell.angle_beta   90.00
_cell.angle_gamma   90.00
#
_symmetry.space_group_name_H-M   'P 1'
#
loop_
_entity.id
_entity.type
_entity.pdbx_description
1 polymer ?
#
loop_
_entity_poly.entity_id
_entity_poly.type
_entity_poly.pdbx_seq_one_letter_code
_entity_poly.pdbx_strand_id
1 'polypeptide(L)'
;MKRVLSVLLVFVFALSALSVVAQEATPEATETPEAFSSIPPALAELAASGEWELPDLGGREVTIAVENAYLPFNFIDQVTGEPAGWDYDVLNELGKRLNF
;
A
#
# COMPACT_ATOMS: atom_id res chain seq x y z
N MET A 1 5.92 -15.03 48.93
CA MET A 1 6.20 -14.10 47.81
C MET A 1 6.74 -14.82 46.57
N LYS A 2 7.87 -15.54 46.64
CA LYS A 2 8.46 -16.25 45.47
C LYS A 2 7.53 -17.26 44.79
N ARG A 3 6.75 -18.04 45.54
CA ARG A 3 5.77 -19.01 45.00
C ARG A 3 4.56 -18.37 44.33
N VAL A 4 4.12 -17.21 44.82
CA VAL A 4 3.00 -16.44 44.23
C VAL A 4 3.45 -15.77 42.94
N LEU A 5 4.69 -15.25 42.92
CA LEU A 5 5.31 -14.67 41.73
C LEU A 5 5.49 -15.71 40.62
N SER A 6 5.93 -16.94 40.94
CA SER A 6 6.05 -18.03 39.96
C SER A 6 4.70 -18.46 39.37
N VAL A 7 3.63 -18.52 40.17
CA VAL A 7 2.29 -18.86 39.68
C VAL A 7 1.76 -17.75 38.75
N LEU A 8 1.99 -16.49 39.11
CA LEU A 8 1.59 -15.34 38.28
C LEU A 8 2.35 -15.29 36.95
N LEU A 9 3.63 -15.65 36.96
CA LEU A 9 4.48 -15.67 35.76
C LEU A 9 4.12 -16.82 34.81
N VAL A 10 3.74 -17.99 35.35
CA VAL A 10 3.17 -19.10 34.57
C VAL A 10 1.80 -18.73 34.01
N PHE A 11 0.96 -18.02 34.78
CA PHE A 11 -0.33 -17.54 34.28
C PHE A 11 -0.18 -16.50 33.16
N VAL A 12 0.77 -15.56 33.28
CA VAL A 12 1.06 -14.57 32.23
C VAL A 12 1.62 -15.24 30.97
N PHE A 13 2.48 -16.24 31.11
CA PHE A 13 2.95 -17.03 29.95
C PHE A 13 1.82 -17.82 29.30
N ALA A 14 0.93 -18.43 30.10
CA ALA A 14 -0.23 -19.17 29.60
C ALA A 14 -1.27 -18.27 28.92
N LEU A 15 -1.46 -17.02 29.40
CA LEU A 15 -2.30 -16.04 28.72
C LEU A 15 -1.67 -15.52 27.42
N SER A 16 -0.34 -15.40 27.35
CA SER A 16 0.36 -14.96 26.12
C SER A 16 0.36 -16.02 25.00
N ALA A 17 0.29 -17.30 25.36
CA ALA A 17 0.24 -18.40 24.40
C ALA A 17 -1.16 -18.66 23.83
N LEU A 18 -2.20 -18.00 24.36
CA LEU A 18 -3.59 -18.18 23.92
C LEU A 18 -4.00 -17.21 22.79
N SER A 19 -3.14 -16.24 22.41
CA SER A 19 -3.42 -15.29 21.33
C SER A 19 -2.85 -15.69 19.96
N VAL A 20 -2.21 -16.85 19.86
CA VAL A 20 -1.75 -17.42 18.58
C VAL A 20 -2.54 -18.69 18.32
N VAL A 21 -3.75 -18.54 17.78
CA VAL A 21 -4.46 -19.48 16.89
C VAL A 21 -5.79 -18.82 16.55
N ALA A 22 -5.76 -18.08 15.44
CA ALA A 22 -6.88 -17.87 14.52
C ALA A 22 -6.35 -16.99 13.36
N GLN A 23 -5.26 -17.43 12.73
CA GLN A 23 -5.07 -17.05 11.33
C GLN A 23 -6.01 -17.97 10.57
N GLU A 24 -7.26 -17.52 10.40
CA GLU A 24 -8.12 -18.11 9.39
C GLU A 24 -7.32 -18.05 8.08
N ALA A 25 -7.11 -19.23 7.49
CA ALA A 25 -6.59 -19.33 6.15
C ALA A 25 -7.56 -18.52 5.28
N THR A 26 -7.12 -17.34 4.85
CA THR A 26 -7.78 -16.59 3.80
C THR A 26 -7.97 -17.59 2.66
N PRO A 27 -9.21 -17.91 2.24
CA PRO A 27 -9.37 -18.72 1.05
C PRO A 27 -8.60 -18.02 -0.05
N GLU A 28 -7.70 -18.76 -0.70
CA GLU A 28 -7.08 -18.36 -1.95
C GLU A 28 -8.21 -17.81 -2.82
N ALA A 29 -8.20 -16.50 -3.03
CA ALA A 29 -9.20 -15.81 -3.82
C ALA A 29 -8.96 -16.21 -5.29
N THR A 30 -9.44 -17.39 -5.65
CA THR A 30 -9.52 -17.87 -7.03
C THR A 30 -10.61 -17.12 -7.82
N GLU A 31 -11.38 -16.26 -7.16
CA GLU A 31 -12.28 -15.35 -7.84
C GLU A 31 -11.57 -14.02 -8.09
N THR A 32 -11.22 -13.83 -9.36
CA THR A 32 -10.96 -12.53 -9.95
C THR A 32 -11.98 -11.54 -9.39
N PRO A 33 -11.59 -10.50 -8.65
CA PRO A 33 -12.51 -9.49 -8.16
C PRO A 33 -13.41 -9.02 -9.31
N GLU A 34 -14.72 -8.98 -9.11
CA GLU A 34 -15.72 -8.48 -10.07
C GLU A 34 -15.36 -7.07 -10.62
N ALA A 35 -14.50 -6.34 -9.92
CA ALA A 35 -13.88 -5.10 -10.37
C ALA A 35 -13.07 -5.21 -11.68
N PHE A 36 -12.64 -6.42 -12.08
CA PHE A 36 -11.92 -6.69 -13.32
C PHE A 36 -12.82 -7.16 -14.47
N SER A 37 -14.11 -7.39 -14.22
CA SER A 37 -15.11 -7.79 -15.24
C SER A 37 -15.34 -6.72 -16.32
N SER A 38 -14.87 -5.49 -16.07
CA SER A 38 -14.96 -4.35 -16.98
C SER A 38 -13.65 -3.98 -17.67
N ILE A 39 -12.54 -4.73 -17.47
CA ILE A 39 -11.32 -4.47 -18.23
C ILE A 39 -11.64 -4.72 -19.70
N PRO A 40 -11.50 -3.72 -20.59
CA PRO A 40 -11.68 -3.93 -22.02
C PRO A 40 -10.75 -5.06 -22.47
N PRO A 41 -11.20 -6.02 -23.31
CA PRO A 41 -10.35 -7.12 -23.77
C PRO A 41 -8.97 -6.68 -24.27
N ALA A 42 -8.88 -5.48 -24.86
CA ALA A 42 -7.63 -4.85 -25.27
C ALA A 42 -6.64 -4.58 -24.13
N LEU A 43 -7.10 -4.17 -22.94
CA LEU A 43 -6.23 -4.00 -21.76
C LEU A 43 -5.80 -5.37 -21.18
N ALA A 44 -6.65 -6.39 -21.24
CA ALA A 44 -6.32 -7.74 -20.79
C ALA A 44 -5.27 -8.40 -21.71
N GLU A 45 -5.40 -8.20 -23.03
CA GLU A 45 -4.44 -8.67 -24.02
C GLU A 45 -3.10 -7.91 -23.91
N LEU A 46 -3.13 -6.60 -23.67
CA LEU A 46 -1.93 -5.81 -23.38
C LEU A 46 -1.22 -6.31 -22.11
N ALA A 47 -1.96 -6.58 -21.03
CA ALA A 47 -1.40 -7.12 -19.80
C ALA A 47 -0.78 -8.53 -20.00
N ALA A 48 -1.41 -9.36 -20.83
CA ALA A 48 -0.94 -10.72 -21.14
C ALA A 48 0.27 -10.76 -22.09
N SER A 49 0.45 -9.72 -22.92
CA SER A 49 1.54 -9.66 -23.92
C SER A 49 2.94 -9.57 -23.31
N GLY A 50 3.07 -9.08 -22.07
CA GLY A 50 4.36 -8.86 -21.41
C GLY A 50 5.21 -7.74 -22.04
N GLU A 51 4.74 -7.10 -23.11
CA GLU A 51 5.40 -6.00 -23.82
C GLU A 51 4.64 -4.69 -23.59
N TRP A 52 4.61 -4.24 -22.34
CA TRP A 52 4.08 -2.92 -22.00
C TRP A 52 5.23 -1.95 -21.82
N GLU A 53 5.44 -1.11 -22.83
CA GLU A 53 6.22 0.11 -22.68
C GLU A 53 5.35 1.19 -22.01
N LEU A 54 5.97 1.99 -21.14
CA LEU A 54 5.27 3.11 -20.53
C LEU A 54 5.03 4.20 -21.59
N PRO A 55 3.82 4.79 -21.66
CA PRO A 55 3.54 5.84 -22.63
C PRO A 55 4.32 7.11 -22.30
N ASP A 56 4.87 7.75 -23.33
CA ASP A 56 5.46 9.08 -23.25
C ASP A 56 4.35 10.14 -23.37
N LEU A 57 4.22 11.00 -22.36
CA LEU A 57 3.24 12.08 -22.31
C LEU A 57 3.75 13.38 -22.93
N GLY A 58 4.98 13.44 -23.45
CA GLY A 58 5.49 14.52 -24.29
C GLY A 58 5.73 15.84 -23.55
N GLY A 59 6.05 15.79 -22.26
CA GLY A 59 6.26 16.96 -21.40
C GLY A 59 4.98 17.77 -21.16
N ARG A 60 3.82 17.11 -21.19
CA ARG A 60 2.52 17.76 -20.95
C ARG A 60 2.39 18.17 -19.50
N GLU A 61 1.81 19.35 -19.25
CA GLU A 61 1.45 19.74 -17.88
C GLU A 61 0.31 18.86 -17.34
N VAL A 62 0.55 18.25 -16.17
CA VAL A 62 -0.44 17.45 -15.45
C VAL A 62 -0.70 18.10 -14.09
N THR A 63 -1.95 18.51 -13.85
CA THR A 63 -2.38 19.05 -12.56
C THR A 63 -2.98 17.94 -11.69
N ILE A 64 -2.49 17.81 -10.46
CA ILE A 64 -2.91 16.78 -9.51
C ILE A 64 -3.45 17.48 -8.27
N ALA A 65 -4.69 17.15 -7.89
CA ALA A 65 -5.28 17.66 -6.66
C ALA A 65 -4.72 16.89 -5.47
N VAL A 66 -4.22 17.61 -4.46
CA VAL A 66 -3.64 17.02 -3.25
C VAL A 66 -4.13 17.80 -2.03
N GLU A 67 -4.47 17.09 -0.95
CA GLU A 67 -5.01 17.71 0.27
C GLU A 67 -3.91 18.30 1.17
N ASN A 68 -2.70 17.72 1.16
CA ASN A 68 -1.56 18.14 1.97
C ASN A 68 -1.75 18.02 3.50
N ALA A 69 -2.56 17.05 3.94
CA ALA A 69 -2.90 16.89 5.36
C ALA A 69 -2.80 15.44 5.87
N TYR A 70 -2.26 14.51 5.08
CA TYR A 70 -2.31 13.09 5.38
C TYR A 70 -0.93 12.46 5.45
N LEU A 71 -0.34 12.41 6.65
CA LEU A 71 0.91 11.68 6.88
C LEU A 71 0.71 10.15 6.80
N PRO A 72 1.66 9.39 6.23
CA PRO A 72 2.92 9.81 5.61
C PRO A 72 2.80 10.05 4.08
N PHE A 73 1.59 10.22 3.55
CA PHE A 73 1.29 10.18 2.12
C PHE A 73 1.45 11.53 1.41
N ASN A 74 0.73 12.57 1.85
CA ASN A 74 0.85 13.93 1.34
C ASN A 74 0.70 14.95 2.47
N PHE A 75 1.74 15.72 2.75
CA PHE A 75 1.74 16.73 3.80
C PHE A 75 2.70 17.88 3.46
N ILE A 76 2.52 19.03 4.13
CA ILE A 76 3.53 20.10 4.13
C ILE A 76 4.48 19.84 5.30
N ASP A 77 5.77 19.67 5.01
CA ASP A 77 6.80 19.55 6.05
C ASP A 77 6.89 20.88 6.81
N GLN A 78 6.79 20.82 8.14
CA GLN A 78 6.73 22.03 8.97
C GLN A 78 8.08 22.74 9.12
N VAL A 79 9.19 22.07 8.81
CA VAL A 79 10.54 22.61 8.88
C VAL A 79 10.90 23.30 7.57
N THR A 80 10.61 22.66 6.43
CA THR A 80 10.97 23.19 5.10
C THR A 80 9.87 24.02 4.46
N GLY A 81 8.60 23.78 4.81
CA GLY A 81 7.44 24.36 4.14
C GLY A 81 7.11 23.73 2.78
N GLU A 82 7.82 22.66 2.41
CA GLU A 82 7.67 22.00 1.11
C GLU A 82 6.72 20.79 1.19
N PRO A 83 6.05 20.42 0.08
CA PRO A 83 5.29 19.19 0.01
C PRO A 83 6.19 17.96 0.14
N ALA A 84 5.78 17.02 0.98
CA ALA A 84 6.51 15.80 1.28
C ALA A 84 5.56 14.61 1.51
N GLY A 85 6.12 13.41 1.43
CA GLY A 85 5.39 12.15 1.63
C GLY A 85 5.42 11.23 0.42
N TRP A 86 4.92 10.02 0.62
CA TRP A 86 4.98 8.95 -0.38
C TRP A 86 4.29 9.32 -1.70
N ASP A 87 3.19 10.07 -1.67
CA ASP A 87 2.48 10.47 -2.89
C ASP A 87 3.40 11.34 -3.76
N TYR A 88 4.10 12.32 -3.19
CA TYR A 88 5.02 13.18 -3.91
C TYR A 88 6.21 12.41 -4.51
N ASP A 89 6.74 11.43 -3.78
CA ASP A 89 7.80 10.56 -4.29
C ASP A 89 7.33 9.74 -5.51
N VAL A 90 6.11 9.19 -5.43
CA VAL A 90 5.49 8.45 -6.53
C VAL A 90 5.23 9.36 -7.72
N LEU A 91 4.67 10.56 -7.51
CA LEU A 91 4.40 11.51 -8.59
C LEU A 91 5.69 11.95 -9.30
N ASN A 92 6.78 12.18 -8.56
CA ASN A 92 8.09 12.47 -9.13
C ASN A 92 8.63 11.30 -9.97
N GLU A 93 8.43 10.06 -9.53
CA GLU A 93 8.84 8.89 -10.28
C GLU A 93 7.98 8.67 -11.53
N LEU A 94 6.68 8.92 -11.44
CA LEU A 94 5.77 8.90 -12.59
C LEU A 94 6.15 9.97 -13.61
N GLY A 95 6.45 11.20 -13.19
CA GLY A 95 6.88 12.29 -14.08
C GLY A 95 8.12 11.91 -14.91
N LYS A 96 9.11 11.25 -14.28
CA LYS A 96 10.31 10.75 -14.99
C LYS A 96 9.99 9.64 -15.99
N ARG A 97 9.12 8.70 -15.61
CA ARG A 97 8.80 7.51 -16.42
C ARG A 97 7.84 7.80 -17.57
N LEU A 98 6.96 8.77 -17.37
CA LEU A 98 5.88 9.11 -18.29
C LEU A 98 6.12 10.46 -18.98
N ASN A 99 7.17 11.22 -18.65
CA ASN A 99 7.53 12.50 -19.26
C ASN A 99 6.37 13.53 -19.23
N PHE A 100 6.03 13.99 -18.03
CA PHE A 100 5.07 15.09 -17.78
C PHE A 100 5.57 16.03 -16.69
#